data_AF-A0A7X7Y4L2-F1
#
_entry.id   AF-A0A7X7Y4L2-F1
#
_cell.length_a   1.000
_cell.length_b   1.000
_cell.length_c   1.000
_cell.angle_alpha   90.00
_cell.angle_beta   90.00
_cell.angle_gamma   90.00
#
_symmetry.space_group_name_H-M   'P 1'
#
loop_
_entity.id
_entity.type
_entity.pdbx_description
1 polymer ?
#
loop_
_entity_poly.entity_id
_entity_poly.type
_entity_poly.pdbx_seq_one_letter_code
_entity_poly.pdbx_strand_id
1 'polypeptide(L)'
;MKFKLRLPTWFLMLFSILLLLIFLKINLFGPGFDLLNTSSKGKKSKFTILIEVDKKRLSLIDRENEKVLDTYAVATGKSSSPTPLGSFKVIEKAQWGEGFGSRWIGLDVPWGIYGIHGTNQPGSIGGNVSAGCIRMRNMDVEDLYDKISINTPVLITNGDYGPFGSGFRTLKPGDRGADVLEVQKRLWKLGYYDSELDGIYGDGMKKGLVDFLRSKNLELTDRIDEAIYRELGIILMD
;
A
#
# COMPACT_ATOMS: atom_id res chain seq x y z
N MET A 1 7.23 30.02 66.10
CA MET A 1 8.48 30.52 65.49
C MET A 1 8.53 30.04 64.04
N LYS A 2 8.40 30.92 63.02
CA LYS A 2 8.44 30.52 61.60
C LYS A 2 9.86 30.76 61.05
N PHE A 3 10.59 29.70 60.71
CA PHE A 3 11.89 29.80 60.03
C PHE A 3 11.67 30.14 58.55
N LYS A 4 12.20 31.29 58.10
CA LYS A 4 12.35 31.60 56.66
C LYS A 4 13.69 31.02 56.19
N LEU A 5 13.67 29.95 55.40
CA LEU A 5 14.86 29.54 54.65
C LEU A 5 15.15 30.61 53.59
N ARG A 6 16.32 31.23 53.68
CA ARG A 6 16.89 32.04 52.60
C ARG A 6 17.84 31.15 51.82
N LEU A 7 17.48 30.84 50.57
CA LEU A 7 18.40 30.13 49.68
C LEU A 7 19.58 31.05 49.34
N PRO A 8 20.83 30.53 49.37
CA PRO A 8 22.01 31.33 49.07
C PRO A 8 21.99 31.85 47.63
N THR A 9 22.53 33.06 47.40
CA THR A 9 22.56 33.70 46.07
C THR A 9 23.35 32.89 45.03
N TRP A 10 24.34 32.10 45.45
CA TRP A 10 25.07 31.19 44.56
C TRP A 10 24.20 30.03 44.04
N PHE A 11 23.14 29.65 44.76
CA PHE A 11 22.18 28.65 44.32
C PHE A 11 21.35 29.18 43.14
N LEU A 12 20.96 30.46 43.17
CA LEU A 12 20.25 31.11 42.06
C LEU A 12 21.16 31.27 40.84
N MET A 13 22.45 31.57 41.04
CA MET A 13 23.43 31.61 39.94
C MET A 13 23.62 30.24 39.29
N LEU A 14 23.84 29.17 40.07
CA LEU A 14 23.98 27.81 39.52
C LEU A 14 22.71 27.34 38.80
N PHE A 15 21.53 27.67 39.33
CA PHE A 15 20.25 27.37 38.70
C PHE A 15 20.07 28.11 37.37
N SER A 16 20.49 29.38 37.31
CA SER A 16 20.45 30.17 36.06
C SER A 16 21.43 29.65 34.99
N ILE A 17 22.62 29.19 35.38
CA ILE A 17 23.61 28.58 34.47
C ILE A 17 23.09 27.24 33.94
N LEU A 18 22.47 26.42 34.80
CA LEU A 18 21.86 25.15 34.40
C LEU A 18 20.72 25.37 33.40
N LEU A 19 19.85 26.36 33.65
CA LEU A 19 18.77 26.73 32.71
C LEU A 19 19.32 27.23 31.37
N LEU A 20 20.41 28.01 31.39
CA LEU A 20 21.06 28.49 30.16
C LEU A 20 21.69 27.34 29.35
N LEU A 21 22.31 26.36 30.02
CA LEU A 21 22.87 25.18 29.36
C LEU A 21 21.79 24.27 28.76
N ILE A 22 20.66 24.12 29.44
CA ILE A 22 19.48 23.40 28.92
C ILE A 22 18.91 24.15 27.70
N PHE A 23 18.78 25.48 27.78
CA PHE A 23 18.31 26.32 26.69
C PHE A 23 19.26 26.28 25.47
N LEU A 24 20.58 26.31 25.68
CA LEU A 24 21.56 26.13 24.60
C LEU A 24 21.48 24.74 23.97
N LYS A 25 21.32 23.67 24.77
CA LYS A 25 21.12 22.30 24.24
C LYS A 25 19.87 22.21 23.36
N ILE A 26 18.75 22.80 23.78
CA ILE A 26 17.49 22.77 23.02
C ILE A 26 17.60 23.55 21.69
N ASN A 27 18.36 24.65 21.66
CA ASN A 27 18.48 25.48 20.45
C ASN A 27 19.60 25.02 19.50
N LEU A 28 20.67 24.39 20.00
CA LEU A 28 21.71 23.77 19.16
C LEU A 28 21.30 22.36 18.67
N PHE A 29 20.49 21.65 19.44
CA PHE A 29 19.92 20.35 19.12
C PHE A 29 18.40 20.43 19.34
N GLY A 30 17.68 20.86 18.32
CA GLY A 30 16.21 20.80 18.31
C GLY A 30 15.69 19.38 18.57
N PRO A 31 14.38 19.21 18.84
CA PRO A 31 13.78 17.91 19.13
C PRO A 31 13.73 17.07 17.85
N GLY A 32 14.86 16.46 17.50
CA GLY A 32 15.01 15.74 16.25
C GLY A 32 16.45 15.49 15.83
N PHE A 33 17.32 15.06 16.74
CA PHE A 33 18.61 14.47 16.37
C PHE A 33 19.04 13.41 17.39
N ASP A 34 18.42 12.24 17.30
CA ASP A 34 18.94 10.99 17.87
C ASP A 34 20.19 10.57 17.08
N LEU A 35 21.36 11.01 17.54
CA LEU A 35 22.66 10.64 16.99
C LEU A 35 23.19 9.32 17.58
N LEU A 36 22.30 8.34 17.71
CA LEU A 36 22.57 6.92 17.91
C LEU A 36 21.59 6.09 17.07
N ASN A 37 21.54 6.35 15.76
CA ASN A 37 20.97 5.43 14.80
C ASN A 37 22.01 5.06 13.74
N THR A 38 23.13 4.53 14.22
CA THR A 38 24.04 3.77 13.37
C THR A 38 23.35 2.46 13.01
N SER A 39 23.14 2.24 11.70
CA SER A 39 22.79 0.97 11.06
C SER A 39 21.30 0.62 10.89
N SER A 40 20.61 1.36 10.02
CA SER A 40 19.56 0.78 9.17
C SER A 40 19.60 1.35 7.75
N LYS A 41 20.76 1.23 7.09
CA LYS A 41 20.76 1.13 5.62
C LYS A 41 20.00 -0.15 5.28
N GLY A 42 18.69 -0.03 5.07
CA GLY A 42 17.74 -1.14 4.97
C GLY A 42 18.22 -2.20 3.98
N LYS A 43 18.52 -3.39 4.48
CA LYS A 43 18.86 -4.55 3.65
C LYS A 43 17.67 -4.80 2.71
N LYS A 44 17.86 -4.63 1.40
CA LYS A 44 16.83 -4.94 0.39
C LYS A 44 16.37 -6.39 0.61
N SER A 45 15.06 -6.64 0.61
CA SER A 45 14.52 -8.01 0.65
C SER A 45 15.14 -8.82 -0.48
N LYS A 46 15.70 -9.99 -0.13
CA LYS A 46 16.29 -10.94 -1.08
C LYS A 46 15.27 -11.45 -2.09
N PHE A 47 14.03 -11.63 -1.64
CA PHE A 47 12.95 -12.17 -2.44
C PHE A 47 11.94 -11.09 -2.87
N THR A 48 11.26 -11.37 -3.98
CA THR A 48 10.05 -10.69 -4.46
C THR A 48 8.98 -11.74 -4.72
N ILE A 49 7.73 -11.41 -4.45
CA ILE A 49 6.57 -12.21 -4.85
C ILE A 49 5.97 -11.62 -6.12
N LEU A 50 5.69 -12.48 -7.11
CA LEU A 50 4.89 -12.14 -8.29
C LEU A 50 3.58 -12.94 -8.24
N ILE A 51 2.44 -12.25 -8.36
CA ILE A 51 1.12 -12.85 -8.42
C ILE A 51 0.51 -12.50 -9.78
N GLU A 52 0.23 -13.53 -10.57
CA GLU A 52 -0.47 -13.40 -11.85
C GLU A 52 -1.91 -13.92 -11.67
N VAL A 53 -2.84 -12.97 -11.58
CA VAL A 53 -4.25 -13.24 -11.26
C VAL A 53 -4.90 -14.07 -12.35
N ASP A 54 -4.66 -13.76 -13.62
CA ASP A 54 -5.14 -14.47 -14.80
C ASP A 54 -4.66 -15.93 -14.83
N LYS A 55 -3.39 -16.16 -14.47
CA LYS A 55 -2.76 -17.49 -14.43
C LYS A 55 -2.99 -18.26 -13.12
N LYS A 56 -3.64 -17.66 -12.14
CA LYS A 56 -3.89 -18.25 -10.81
C LYS A 56 -2.60 -18.72 -10.13
N ARG A 57 -1.56 -17.90 -10.25
CA ARG A 57 -0.20 -18.28 -9.88
C ARG A 57 0.46 -17.25 -8.98
N LEU A 58 1.15 -17.73 -7.95
CA LEU A 58 2.08 -16.96 -7.13
C LEU A 58 3.48 -17.54 -7.30
N SER A 59 4.47 -16.72 -7.62
CA SER A 59 5.87 -17.13 -7.79
C SER A 59 6.76 -16.38 -6.79
N LEU A 60 7.65 -17.11 -6.11
CA LEU A 60 8.70 -16.53 -5.27
C LEU A 60 9.98 -16.41 -6.09
N ILE A 61 10.51 -15.19 -6.22
CA ILE A 61 11.65 -14.88 -7.09
C ILE A 61 12.83 -14.44 -6.23
N ASP A 62 13.99 -15.07 -6.43
CA ASP A 62 15.27 -14.60 -5.91
C ASP A 62 15.79 -13.45 -6.77
N ARG A 63 15.95 -12.28 -6.15
CA ARG A 63 16.38 -11.06 -6.86
C ARG A 63 17.88 -11.01 -7.12
N GLU A 64 18.67 -11.80 -6.41
CA GLU A 64 20.13 -11.85 -6.61
C GLU A 64 20.48 -12.73 -7.80
N ASN A 65 19.73 -13.82 -7.98
CA ASN A 65 19.98 -14.84 -9.01
C ASN A 65 18.96 -14.80 -10.16
N GLU A 66 17.99 -13.87 -10.11
CA GLU A 66 16.90 -13.71 -11.08
C GLU A 66 16.13 -15.01 -11.38
N LYS A 67 16.01 -15.88 -10.38
CA LYS A 67 15.45 -17.22 -10.52
C LYS A 67 14.12 -17.34 -9.79
N VAL A 68 13.14 -17.97 -10.44
CA VAL A 68 11.93 -18.45 -9.75
C VAL A 68 12.32 -19.63 -8.86
N LEU A 69 12.16 -19.46 -7.55
CA LEU A 69 12.45 -20.49 -6.56
C LEU A 69 11.28 -21.46 -6.41
N ASP A 70 10.08 -20.91 -6.22
CA ASP A 70 8.87 -21.67 -5.95
C ASP A 70 7.69 -21.09 -6.71
N THR A 71 6.69 -21.92 -6.97
CA THR A 71 5.45 -21.55 -7.62
C THR A 71 4.28 -22.25 -6.95
N TYR A 72 3.22 -21.49 -6.68
CA TYR A 72 2.03 -21.95 -5.97
C TYR A 72 0.77 -21.62 -6.75
N ALA A 73 -0.20 -22.53 -6.72
CA ALA A 73 -1.55 -22.27 -7.20
C ALA A 73 -2.30 -21.40 -6.17
N VAL A 74 -3.05 -20.42 -6.66
CA VAL A 74 -3.80 -19.50 -5.79
C VAL A 74 -5.25 -19.33 -6.23
N ALA A 75 -6.13 -18.95 -5.29
CA ALA A 75 -7.43 -18.37 -5.61
C ALA A 75 -7.37 -16.85 -5.49
N THR A 76 -8.15 -16.15 -6.30
CA THR A 76 -8.17 -14.68 -6.37
C THR A 76 -9.59 -14.14 -6.17
N GLY A 77 -9.70 -12.81 -6.17
CA GLY A 77 -10.96 -12.09 -6.03
C GLY A 77 -11.95 -12.40 -7.14
N LYS A 78 -13.24 -12.30 -6.83
CA LYS A 78 -14.33 -12.27 -7.81
C LYS A 78 -14.24 -11.00 -8.67
N SER A 79 -14.90 -10.97 -9.82
CA SER A 79 -15.02 -9.75 -10.63
C SER A 79 -15.69 -8.58 -9.89
N SER A 80 -16.61 -8.87 -8.96
CA SER A 80 -17.26 -7.87 -8.11
C SER A 80 -16.42 -7.40 -6.92
N SER A 81 -15.32 -8.10 -6.60
CA SER A 81 -14.40 -7.79 -5.49
C SER A 81 -12.99 -8.22 -5.90
N PRO A 82 -12.40 -7.56 -6.91
CA PRO A 82 -11.19 -8.03 -7.57
C PRO A 82 -9.98 -7.95 -6.64
N THR A 83 -8.99 -8.79 -6.93
CA THR A 83 -7.68 -8.69 -6.28
C THR A 83 -7.00 -7.37 -6.68
N PRO A 84 -6.39 -6.63 -5.73
CA PRO A 84 -5.75 -5.37 -6.02
C PRO A 84 -4.55 -5.57 -6.96
N LEU A 85 -4.48 -4.78 -8.03
CA LEU A 85 -3.36 -4.81 -8.97
C LEU A 85 -2.32 -3.75 -8.62
N GLY A 86 -1.06 -4.01 -8.94
CA GLY A 86 0.04 -3.07 -8.74
C GLY A 86 1.15 -3.62 -7.84
N SER A 87 1.96 -2.70 -7.34
CA SER A 87 3.15 -3.00 -6.54
C SER A 87 2.90 -2.68 -5.08
N PHE A 88 3.07 -3.69 -4.23
CA PHE A 88 2.83 -3.67 -2.79
C PHE A 88 4.04 -4.24 -2.05
N LYS A 89 3.94 -4.29 -0.73
CA LYS A 89 4.89 -4.91 0.17
C LYS A 89 4.15 -5.64 1.28
N VAL A 90 4.81 -6.68 1.81
CA VAL A 90 4.39 -7.33 3.03
C VAL A 90 4.58 -6.36 4.20
N ILE A 91 3.51 -6.04 4.93
CA ILE A 91 3.54 -5.16 6.11
C ILE A 91 3.23 -5.89 7.41
N GLU A 92 2.63 -7.07 7.32
CA GLU A 92 2.20 -7.83 8.48
C GLU A 92 2.35 -9.32 8.20
N LYS A 93 2.69 -10.08 9.25
CA LYS A 93 2.74 -11.53 9.24
C LYS A 93 2.15 -12.04 10.55
N ALA A 94 1.15 -12.91 10.47
CA ALA A 94 0.49 -13.47 11.63
C ALA A 94 0.09 -14.93 11.40
N GLN A 95 -0.02 -15.69 12.49
CA GLN A 95 -0.65 -17.01 12.48
C GLN A 95 -2.13 -16.80 12.77
N TRP A 96 -2.97 -17.01 11.76
CA TRP A 96 -4.41 -16.93 11.90
C TRP A 96 -5.00 -18.35 11.91
N GLY A 97 -6.29 -18.45 12.22
CA GLY A 97 -7.06 -19.69 12.13
C GLY A 97 -8.34 -19.50 11.30
N GLU A 98 -9.21 -20.51 11.36
CA GLU A 98 -10.56 -20.47 10.77
C GLU A 98 -10.56 -20.19 9.26
N GLY A 99 -11.36 -19.20 8.80
CA GLY A 99 -11.59 -18.90 7.39
C GLY A 99 -10.35 -18.38 6.64
N PHE A 100 -9.32 -17.92 7.36
CA PHE A 100 -8.07 -17.47 6.76
C PHE A 100 -6.99 -18.55 6.69
N GLY A 101 -7.29 -19.76 7.17
CA GLY A 101 -6.32 -20.84 7.23
C GLY A 101 -5.22 -20.57 8.25
N SER A 102 -4.03 -21.13 8.03
CA SER A 102 -2.97 -21.19 9.06
C SER A 102 -2.06 -19.96 9.15
N ARG A 103 -1.98 -19.14 8.11
CA ARG A 103 -1.10 -17.95 8.03
C ARG A 103 -1.81 -16.79 7.34
N TRP A 104 -1.48 -15.58 7.78
CA TRP A 104 -1.86 -14.30 7.19
C TRP A 104 -0.62 -13.48 6.88
N ILE A 105 -0.59 -12.91 5.68
CA ILE A 105 0.47 -12.02 5.18
C ILE A 105 -0.23 -10.77 4.64
N GLY A 106 -0.22 -9.68 5.42
CA GLY A 106 -0.89 -8.42 5.08
C GLY A 106 -0.09 -7.58 4.09
N LEU A 107 -0.80 -6.88 3.19
CA LEU A 107 -0.24 -6.03 2.13
C LEU A 107 -0.61 -4.55 2.34
N ASP A 108 0.26 -3.64 1.93
CA ASP A 108 0.07 -2.17 1.99
C ASP A 108 -0.83 -1.62 0.88
N VAL A 109 -2.02 -2.19 0.72
CA VAL A 109 -2.99 -1.71 -0.26
C VAL A 109 -3.73 -0.49 0.30
N PRO A 110 -3.71 0.67 -0.37
CA PRO A 110 -4.20 1.92 0.25
C PRO A 110 -5.73 1.97 0.37
N TRP A 111 -6.47 1.23 -0.46
CA TRP A 111 -7.94 1.26 -0.48
C TRP A 111 -8.63 0.14 0.33
N GLY A 112 -7.88 -0.66 1.09
CA GLY A 112 -8.48 -1.66 1.97
C GLY A 112 -7.50 -2.68 2.57
N ILE A 113 -8.06 -3.63 3.32
CA ILE A 113 -7.28 -4.70 3.96
C ILE A 113 -7.21 -5.89 3.00
N TYR A 114 -6.01 -6.15 2.51
CA TYR A 114 -5.74 -7.27 1.60
C TYR A 114 -4.53 -8.05 2.07
N GLY A 115 -4.52 -9.34 1.75
CA GLY A 115 -3.45 -10.22 2.16
C GLY A 115 -3.36 -11.50 1.32
N ILE A 116 -2.25 -12.20 1.53
CA ILE A 116 -2.04 -13.58 1.11
C ILE A 116 -2.28 -14.44 2.34
N HIS A 117 -3.16 -15.44 2.23
CA HIS A 117 -3.52 -16.26 3.38
C HIS A 117 -3.87 -17.70 2.99
N GLY A 118 -3.95 -18.58 3.98
CA GLY A 118 -4.38 -19.97 3.82
C GLY A 118 -5.88 -20.09 3.49
N THR A 119 -6.45 -21.28 3.63
CA THR A 119 -7.90 -21.45 3.45
C THR A 119 -8.42 -22.68 4.17
N ASN A 120 -9.65 -22.63 4.68
CA ASN A 120 -10.40 -23.81 5.13
C ASN A 120 -11.21 -24.46 4.00
N GLN A 121 -11.18 -23.89 2.79
CA GLN A 121 -11.86 -24.38 1.58
C GLN A 121 -10.80 -24.71 0.51
N PRO A 122 -10.06 -25.82 0.62
CA PRO A 122 -8.96 -26.13 -0.31
C PRO A 122 -9.42 -26.28 -1.76
N GLY A 123 -10.66 -26.72 -2.00
CA GLY A 123 -11.24 -26.80 -3.35
C GLY A 123 -11.50 -25.44 -4.01
N SER A 124 -11.31 -24.32 -3.30
CA SER A 124 -11.45 -22.96 -3.85
C SER A 124 -10.20 -22.50 -4.62
N ILE A 125 -9.06 -23.16 -4.43
CA ILE A 125 -7.79 -22.83 -5.09
C ILE A 125 -7.91 -23.00 -6.60
N GLY A 126 -7.38 -22.04 -7.36
CA GLY A 126 -7.54 -21.94 -8.81
C GLY A 126 -8.78 -21.16 -9.27
N GLY A 127 -9.68 -20.79 -8.35
CA GLY A 127 -10.90 -20.04 -8.68
C GLY A 127 -10.82 -18.52 -8.45
N ASN A 128 -11.82 -17.80 -8.99
CA ASN A 128 -12.13 -16.40 -8.65
C ASN A 128 -13.25 -16.36 -7.61
N VAL A 129 -12.91 -16.49 -6.33
CA VAL A 129 -13.86 -16.84 -5.26
C VAL A 129 -13.72 -16.01 -3.99
N SER A 130 -12.60 -15.31 -3.81
CA SER A 130 -12.36 -14.51 -2.60
C SER A 130 -13.00 -13.11 -2.71
N ALA A 131 -12.97 -12.38 -1.60
CA ALA A 131 -13.34 -10.97 -1.55
C ALA A 131 -12.20 -10.02 -1.99
N GLY A 132 -11.17 -10.55 -2.66
CA GLY A 132 -10.01 -9.80 -3.16
C GLY A 132 -8.67 -10.34 -2.67
N CYS A 133 -8.61 -10.94 -1.47
CA CYS A 133 -7.40 -11.57 -0.95
C CYS A 133 -6.94 -12.77 -1.79
N ILE A 134 -5.64 -13.08 -1.71
CA ILE A 134 -5.04 -14.22 -2.37
C ILE A 134 -5.10 -15.41 -1.42
N ARG A 135 -5.79 -16.48 -1.84
CA ARG A 135 -5.90 -17.72 -1.06
C ARG A 135 -4.89 -18.74 -1.54
N MET A 136 -4.24 -19.41 -0.61
CA MET A 136 -3.30 -20.50 -0.82
C MET A 136 -3.73 -21.73 -0.02
N ARG A 137 -3.23 -22.92 -0.39
CA ARG A 137 -3.33 -24.09 0.50
C ARG A 137 -2.52 -23.82 1.77
N ASN A 138 -2.95 -24.35 2.91
CA ASN A 138 -2.28 -24.09 4.19
C ASN A 138 -0.80 -24.48 4.17
N MET A 139 -0.46 -25.64 3.59
CA MET A 139 0.94 -26.05 3.42
C MET A 139 1.76 -25.07 2.55
N ASP A 140 1.15 -24.50 1.51
CA ASP A 140 1.84 -23.61 0.57
C ASP A 140 2.07 -22.23 1.21
N VAL A 141 1.09 -21.71 1.97
CA VAL A 141 1.26 -20.43 2.66
C VAL A 141 2.23 -20.54 3.82
N GLU A 142 2.28 -21.68 4.52
CA GLU A 142 3.28 -21.95 5.56
C GLU A 142 4.70 -21.92 5.00
N ASP A 143 4.93 -22.61 3.89
CA ASP A 143 6.21 -22.62 3.19
C ASP A 143 6.61 -21.21 2.70
N LEU A 144 5.68 -20.47 2.07
CA LEU A 144 5.94 -19.09 1.66
C LEU A 144 6.23 -18.18 2.87
N TYR A 145 5.45 -18.34 3.95
CA TYR A 145 5.57 -17.54 5.16
C TYR A 145 6.96 -17.67 5.77
N ASP A 146 7.55 -18.86 5.82
CA ASP A 146 8.87 -19.05 6.42
C ASP A 146 10.01 -18.47 5.57
N LYS A 147 9.80 -18.32 4.26
CA LYS A 147 10.81 -17.80 3.31
C LYS A 147 10.88 -16.28 3.21
N ILE A 148 9.76 -15.58 3.38
CA ILE A 148 9.67 -14.13 3.15
C ILE A 148 9.77 -13.30 4.44
N SER A 149 10.09 -12.02 4.31
CA SER A 149 10.18 -11.08 5.43
C SER A 149 9.18 -9.94 5.30
N ILE A 150 8.95 -9.20 6.38
CA ILE A 150 8.31 -7.88 6.28
C ILE A 150 9.13 -7.02 5.30
N ASN A 151 8.46 -6.18 4.52
CA ASN A 151 8.98 -5.40 3.39
C ASN A 151 9.35 -6.22 2.15
N THR A 152 9.06 -7.53 2.08
CA THR A 152 9.17 -8.28 0.82
C THR A 152 8.24 -7.64 -0.23
N PRO A 153 8.77 -7.20 -1.40
CA PRO A 153 7.95 -6.66 -2.48
C PRO A 153 7.00 -7.70 -3.04
N VAL A 154 5.79 -7.27 -3.38
CA VAL A 154 4.73 -8.07 -3.99
C VAL A 154 4.22 -7.34 -5.23
N LEU A 155 4.37 -7.95 -6.40
CA LEU A 155 3.80 -7.44 -7.65
C LEU A 155 2.57 -8.28 -8.00
N ILE A 156 1.42 -7.63 -8.21
CA ILE A 156 0.18 -8.29 -8.60
C ILE A 156 -0.25 -7.78 -9.98
N THR A 157 -0.36 -8.69 -10.94
CA THR A 157 -0.73 -8.41 -12.33
C THR A 157 -1.95 -9.22 -12.74
N ASN A 158 -2.63 -8.78 -13.80
CA ASN A 158 -3.79 -9.47 -14.37
C ASN A 158 -3.86 -9.23 -15.88
N GLY A 159 -3.07 -9.94 -16.67
CA GLY A 159 -2.91 -9.66 -18.10
C GLY A 159 -1.96 -8.47 -18.38
N ASP A 160 -2.06 -7.92 -19.58
CA ASP A 160 -1.01 -7.08 -20.16
C ASP A 160 -1.17 -5.57 -19.88
N TYR A 161 -2.37 -5.13 -19.47
CA TYR A 161 -2.69 -3.70 -19.34
C TYR A 161 -2.48 -3.12 -17.93
N GLY A 162 -1.59 -3.72 -17.13
CA GLY A 162 -1.18 -3.20 -15.82
C GLY A 162 -2.36 -2.93 -14.87
N PRO A 163 -2.61 -1.68 -14.43
CA PRO A 163 -3.69 -1.35 -13.49
C PRO A 163 -5.10 -1.57 -14.07
N PHE A 164 -5.23 -1.69 -15.40
CA PHE A 164 -6.49 -1.97 -16.09
C PHE A 164 -6.72 -3.46 -16.32
N GLY A 165 -5.75 -4.31 -15.97
CA GLY A 165 -5.85 -5.75 -16.12
C GLY A 165 -6.10 -6.18 -17.57
N SER A 166 -7.33 -6.57 -17.89
CA SER A 166 -7.76 -7.03 -19.21
C SER A 166 -8.49 -5.98 -20.06
N GLY A 167 -8.60 -4.73 -19.58
CA GLY A 167 -9.22 -3.64 -20.34
C GLY A 167 -9.86 -2.56 -19.48
N PHE A 168 -10.49 -1.58 -20.12
CA PHE A 168 -11.22 -0.54 -19.39
C PHE A 168 -12.53 -1.06 -18.81
N ARG A 169 -12.85 -0.57 -17.60
CA ARG A 169 -14.21 -0.58 -17.05
C ARG A 169 -14.67 0.85 -16.80
N THR A 170 -15.98 1.07 -16.85
CA THR A 170 -16.55 2.37 -16.47
C THR A 170 -16.42 2.59 -14.97
N LEU A 171 -15.68 3.62 -14.54
CA LEU A 171 -15.62 3.99 -13.12
C LEU A 171 -16.83 4.81 -12.72
N LYS A 172 -17.23 4.68 -11.46
CA LYS A 172 -18.28 5.47 -10.81
C LYS A 172 -17.93 5.73 -9.33
N PRO A 173 -18.59 6.69 -8.66
CA PRO A 173 -18.35 6.94 -7.25
C PRO A 173 -18.54 5.68 -6.40
N GLY A 174 -17.63 5.47 -5.44
CA GLY A 174 -17.56 4.29 -4.59
C GLY A 174 -16.66 3.16 -5.13
N ASP A 175 -16.27 3.20 -6.41
CA ASP A 175 -15.31 2.24 -6.96
C ASP A 175 -13.94 2.39 -6.30
N ARG A 176 -13.21 1.28 -6.22
CA ARG A 176 -11.86 1.22 -5.64
C ARG A 176 -10.95 0.35 -6.50
N GLY A 177 -9.68 0.69 -6.58
CA GLY A 177 -8.70 -0.14 -7.27
C GLY A 177 -7.55 0.61 -7.91
N ALA A 178 -6.72 -0.16 -8.61
CA ALA A 178 -5.53 0.35 -9.29
C ALA A 178 -5.87 1.28 -10.45
N ASP A 179 -6.97 1.02 -11.16
CA ASP A 179 -7.49 1.87 -12.23
C ASP A 179 -8.00 3.21 -11.70
N VAL A 180 -8.70 3.21 -10.57
CA VAL A 180 -9.10 4.42 -9.85
C VAL A 180 -7.87 5.23 -9.45
N LEU A 181 -6.86 4.57 -8.86
CA LEU A 181 -5.60 5.22 -8.48
C LEU A 181 -4.86 5.80 -9.69
N GLU A 182 -4.87 5.11 -10.83
CA GLU A 182 -4.25 5.62 -12.06
C GLU A 182 -4.96 6.89 -12.54
N VAL A 183 -6.30 6.93 -12.52
CA VAL A 183 -7.05 8.14 -12.85
C VAL A 183 -6.74 9.27 -11.86
N GLN A 184 -6.71 9.01 -10.55
CA GLN A 184 -6.33 10.01 -9.55
C GLN A 184 -4.95 10.62 -9.85
N LYS A 185 -3.97 9.78 -10.20
CA LYS A 185 -2.62 10.24 -10.62
C LYS A 185 -2.67 11.12 -11.86
N ARG A 186 -3.51 10.79 -12.85
CA ARG A 186 -3.67 11.62 -14.06
C ARG A 186 -4.31 12.96 -13.75
N LEU A 187 -5.42 12.97 -13.02
CA LEU A 187 -6.07 14.21 -12.59
C LEU A 187 -5.11 15.08 -11.77
N TRP A 188 -4.33 14.47 -10.87
CA TRP A 188 -3.33 15.18 -10.07
C TRP A 188 -2.25 15.80 -10.93
N LYS A 189 -1.67 15.03 -11.86
CA LYS A 189 -0.65 15.52 -12.80
C LYS A 189 -1.16 16.66 -13.69
N LEU A 190 -2.44 16.63 -14.03
CA LEU A 190 -3.10 17.65 -14.83
C LEU A 190 -3.57 18.87 -14.02
N GLY A 191 -3.42 18.86 -12.69
CA GLY A 191 -3.79 19.96 -11.80
C GLY A 191 -5.27 20.01 -11.41
N TYR A 192 -6.03 18.93 -11.63
CA TYR A 192 -7.44 18.82 -11.29
C TYR A 192 -7.71 18.02 -10.01
N TYR A 193 -6.68 17.47 -9.37
CA TYR A 193 -6.83 16.71 -8.13
C TYR A 193 -5.67 17.02 -7.18
N ASP A 194 -5.99 17.33 -5.93
CA ASP A 194 -5.04 17.75 -4.90
C ASP A 194 -5.20 16.96 -3.58
N SER A 195 -6.13 16.00 -3.57
CA SER A 195 -6.39 15.12 -2.43
C SER A 195 -5.49 13.88 -2.45
N GLU A 196 -5.64 13.01 -1.45
CA GLU A 196 -4.84 11.79 -1.30
C GLU A 196 -5.02 10.80 -2.46
N LEU A 197 -3.92 10.19 -2.91
CA LEU A 197 -3.91 9.13 -3.92
C LEU A 197 -4.23 7.77 -3.27
N ASP A 198 -5.47 7.61 -2.82
CA ASP A 198 -5.94 6.47 -2.03
C ASP A 198 -6.51 5.32 -2.86
N GLY A 199 -6.74 5.52 -4.16
CA GLY A 199 -7.38 4.56 -5.06
C GLY A 199 -8.87 4.37 -4.79
N ILE A 200 -9.54 5.35 -4.17
CA ILE A 200 -10.98 5.36 -3.90
C ILE A 200 -11.64 6.49 -4.69
N TYR A 201 -12.69 6.16 -5.43
CA TYR A 201 -13.49 7.15 -6.13
C TYR A 201 -14.46 7.82 -5.15
N GLY A 202 -13.95 8.80 -4.40
CA GLY A 202 -14.72 9.67 -3.51
C GLY A 202 -15.07 11.04 -4.10
N ASP A 203 -15.65 11.91 -3.26
CA ASP A 203 -16.13 13.24 -3.67
C ASP A 203 -15.02 14.16 -4.18
N GLY A 204 -13.82 14.09 -3.61
CA GLY A 204 -12.66 14.85 -4.10
C GLY A 204 -12.31 14.48 -5.54
N MET A 205 -12.30 13.19 -5.86
CA MET A 205 -12.03 12.71 -7.22
C MET A 205 -13.17 13.09 -8.16
N LYS A 206 -14.42 13.02 -7.69
CA LYS A 206 -15.60 13.46 -8.45
C LYS A 206 -15.52 14.94 -8.82
N LYS A 207 -15.16 15.80 -7.86
CA LYS A 207 -14.92 17.21 -8.11
C LYS A 207 -13.80 17.39 -9.15
N GLY A 208 -12.68 16.69 -8.98
CA GLY A 208 -11.56 16.78 -9.92
C GLY A 208 -11.91 16.35 -11.34
N LEU A 209 -12.71 15.29 -11.50
CA LEU A 209 -13.25 14.90 -12.80
C LEU A 209 -14.12 16.00 -13.39
N VAL A 210 -15.07 16.54 -12.63
CA VAL A 210 -15.98 17.60 -13.12
C VAL A 210 -15.21 18.85 -13.54
N ASP A 211 -14.19 19.24 -12.78
CA ASP A 211 -13.34 20.39 -13.10
C ASP A 211 -12.53 20.14 -14.40
N PHE A 212 -12.03 18.92 -14.60
CA PHE A 212 -11.37 18.49 -15.85
C PHE A 212 -12.33 18.49 -17.04
N LEU A 213 -13.53 17.92 -16.92
CA LEU A 213 -14.50 17.86 -18.00
C LEU A 213 -14.95 19.27 -18.42
N ARG A 214 -15.16 20.15 -17.44
CA ARG A 214 -15.51 21.56 -17.69
C ARG A 214 -14.41 22.29 -18.47
N SER A 215 -13.14 22.08 -18.14
CA SER A 215 -12.03 22.73 -18.86
C SER A 215 -11.87 22.23 -20.30
N LYS A 216 -12.34 21.02 -20.59
CA LYS A 216 -12.38 20.41 -21.92
C LYS A 216 -13.66 20.70 -22.71
N ASN A 217 -14.62 21.43 -22.12
CA ASN A 217 -15.94 21.67 -22.68
C ASN A 217 -16.68 20.36 -23.05
N LEU A 218 -16.53 19.33 -22.20
CA LEU A 218 -17.19 18.02 -22.33
C LEU A 218 -18.46 17.97 -21.48
N GLU A 219 -19.35 17.03 -21.78
CA GLU A 219 -20.53 16.76 -20.97
C GLU A 219 -20.11 16.38 -19.54
N LEU A 220 -20.76 17.00 -18.55
CA LEU A 220 -20.46 16.73 -17.15
C LEU A 220 -21.07 15.39 -16.72
N THR A 221 -20.24 14.53 -16.17
CA THR A 221 -20.64 13.22 -15.65
C THR A 221 -19.81 12.87 -14.42
N ASP A 222 -20.29 11.92 -13.62
CA ASP A 222 -19.52 11.29 -12.54
C ASP A 222 -19.06 9.88 -12.90
N ARG A 223 -19.16 9.52 -14.18
CA ARG A 223 -18.66 8.27 -14.71
C ARG A 223 -17.45 8.51 -15.59
N ILE A 224 -16.51 7.56 -15.57
CA ILE A 224 -15.30 7.59 -16.40
C ILE A 224 -15.37 6.39 -17.33
N ASP A 225 -15.75 6.63 -18.58
CA ASP A 225 -15.75 5.64 -19.64
C ASP A 225 -14.46 5.71 -20.48
N GLU A 226 -14.39 4.89 -21.53
CA GLU A 226 -13.25 4.83 -22.44
C GLU A 226 -12.91 6.18 -23.08
N ALA A 227 -13.92 7.00 -23.42
CA ALA A 227 -13.66 8.30 -24.01
C ALA A 227 -12.94 9.22 -23.01
N ILE A 228 -13.39 9.22 -21.75
CA ILE A 228 -12.76 10.03 -20.70
C ILE A 228 -11.37 9.50 -20.34
N TYR A 229 -11.14 8.18 -20.32
CA TYR A 229 -9.79 7.64 -20.14
C TYR A 229 -8.83 8.17 -21.20
N ARG A 230 -9.25 8.21 -22.48
CA ARG A 230 -8.45 8.74 -23.58
C ARG A 230 -8.16 10.22 -23.42
N GLU A 231 -9.14 11.02 -22.99
CA GLU A 231 -8.95 12.44 -22.68
C GLU A 231 -7.97 12.68 -21.52
N LEU A 232 -7.92 11.75 -20.55
CA LEU A 232 -6.93 11.74 -19.46
C LEU A 232 -5.54 11.24 -19.91
N GLY A 233 -5.37 10.91 -21.19
CA GLY A 233 -4.14 10.34 -21.76
C GLY A 233 -3.85 8.92 -21.28
N ILE A 234 -4.88 8.18 -20.89
CA ILE A 234 -4.80 6.77 -20.53
C ILE A 234 -5.21 5.97 -21.77
N ILE A 235 -4.25 5.27 -22.35
CA ILE A 235 -4.43 4.48 -23.56
C ILE A 235 -3.84 3.09 -23.30
N LEU A 236 -4.62 2.06 -23.60
CA LEU A 236 -4.12 0.69 -23.63
C LEU A 236 -3.54 0.44 -25.02
N MET A 237 -2.27 0.03 -25.08
CA MET A 237 -1.61 -0.34 -26.33
C MET A 237 -1.66 -1.86 -26.46
N ASP A 238 -2.13 -2.32 -27.62
CA ASP A 238 -2.09 -3.72 -28.03
C ASP A 238 -0.69 -4.14 -28.50
#